data_AF-A0A8W8N524-F1
#
_entry.id   AF-A0A8W8N524-F1
#
_cell.length_a   1.000
_cell.length_b   1.000
_cell.length_c   1.000
_cell.angle_alpha   90.00
_cell.angle_beta   90.00
_cell.angle_gamma   90.00
#
_symmetry.space_group_name_H-M   'P 1'
#
loop_
_entity.id
_entity.type
_entity.pdbx_description
1 polymer ?
#
loop_
_entity_poly.entity_id
_entity_poly.type
_entity_poly.pdbx_seq_one_letter_code
_entity_poly.pdbx_strand_id
1 'polypeptide(L)'
;MKGLCLFAACLLLSASNCFAASLTRSGCAGQVFNCFVNPCSVSQCSYPGSHCIADYCGGCNAVWYDGHTKLSAQQCSTATT
;
A
#
# COMPACT_ATOMS: atom_id res chain seq x y z
N MET A 1 -15.95 5.48 31.56
CA MET A 1 -16.08 4.50 32.68
C MET A 1 -15.13 3.36 32.38
N LYS A 2 -14.22 3.06 33.30
CA LYS A 2 -13.06 2.17 33.13
C LYS A 2 -13.52 0.74 32.82
N GLY A 3 -13.16 0.22 31.64
CA GLY A 3 -13.29 -1.20 31.30
C GLY A 3 -12.17 -1.98 31.99
N LEU A 4 -12.53 -2.64 33.08
CA LEU A 4 -11.68 -3.40 33.98
C LEU A 4 -11.11 -4.63 33.25
N CYS A 5 -9.79 -4.67 33.01
CA CYS A 5 -9.07 -5.87 32.59
C CYS A 5 -9.03 -6.88 33.76
N LEU A 6 -10.13 -7.59 33.95
CA LEU A 6 -10.21 -8.82 34.74
C LEU A 6 -9.60 -9.96 33.93
N PHE A 7 -8.27 -10.08 33.88
CA PHE A 7 -7.64 -11.40 33.75
C PHE A 7 -6.31 -11.40 34.49
N ALA A 8 -6.43 -11.82 35.75
CA ALA A 8 -5.35 -12.43 36.48
C ALA A 8 -4.82 -13.63 35.68
N ALA A 9 -3.66 -13.48 35.05
CA ALA A 9 -2.83 -14.60 34.60
C ALA A 9 -1.43 -14.08 34.22
N CYS A 10 -0.78 -13.37 35.14
CA CYS A 10 0.57 -12.84 34.89
C CYS A 10 1.57 -13.33 35.94
N LEU A 11 1.55 -14.62 36.28
CA LEU A 11 2.50 -15.11 37.28
C LEU A 11 3.31 -16.36 36.97
N LEU A 12 2.98 -17.24 36.01
CA LEU A 12 3.82 -18.43 35.86
C LEU A 12 3.96 -18.86 34.40
N LEU A 13 5.21 -18.82 33.93
CA LEU A 13 5.78 -19.68 32.90
C LEU A 13 5.26 -19.50 31.47
N SER A 14 5.78 -18.46 30.82
CA SER A 14 6.40 -18.49 29.48
C SER A 14 6.44 -17.06 28.98
N ALA A 15 7.63 -16.51 28.74
CA ALA A 15 7.80 -15.18 28.18
C ALA A 15 7.16 -15.18 26.78
N SER A 16 5.89 -14.85 26.78
CA SER A 16 4.99 -14.95 25.65
C SER A 16 5.38 -13.92 24.63
N ASN A 17 5.53 -14.38 23.40
CA ASN A 17 5.47 -13.56 22.20
C ASN A 17 4.25 -12.65 22.28
N CYS A 18 4.47 -11.42 22.71
CA CYS A 18 3.68 -10.31 22.21
C CYS A 18 4.13 -10.12 20.76
N PHE A 19 3.58 -10.93 19.85
CA PHE A 19 3.59 -10.60 18.43
C PHE A 19 2.80 -9.30 18.36
N ALA A 20 3.52 -8.18 18.34
CA ALA A 20 2.96 -6.89 18.07
C ALA A 20 2.38 -6.96 16.66
N ALA A 21 1.16 -7.46 16.54
CA ALA A 21 0.27 -7.14 15.45
C ALA A 21 -0.08 -5.66 15.63
N SER A 22 0.93 -4.82 15.41
CA SER A 22 0.72 -3.44 15.05
C SER A 22 -0.20 -3.50 13.85
N LEU A 23 -1.45 -3.10 14.04
CA LEU A 23 -2.34 -2.73 12.97
C LEU A 23 -1.61 -1.64 12.17
N THR A 24 -0.78 -2.03 11.20
CA THR A 24 -0.39 -1.13 10.13
C THR A 24 -1.68 -0.85 9.38
N ARG A 25 -2.34 0.21 9.83
CA ARG A 25 -3.37 0.96 9.13
C ARG A 25 -3.06 0.88 7.64
N SER A 26 -4.07 0.59 6.82
CA SER A 26 -4.05 0.48 5.35
C SER A 26 -3.62 1.76 4.62
N GLY A 27 -2.55 2.40 5.06
CA GLY A 27 -1.96 3.62 4.52
C GLY A 27 -0.46 3.44 4.31
N CYS A 28 0.13 4.38 3.58
CA CYS A 28 1.55 4.38 3.23
C CYS A 28 2.44 4.12 4.45
N ALA A 29 3.45 3.25 4.32
CA ALA A 29 4.50 3.09 5.33
C ALA A 29 5.48 4.30 5.38
N GLY A 30 5.33 5.26 4.45
CA GLY A 30 6.17 6.45 4.33
C GLY A 30 5.37 7.75 4.23
N GLN A 31 6.04 8.83 3.84
CA GLN A 31 5.44 10.16 3.67
C GLN A 31 4.45 10.18 2.50
N VAL A 32 3.31 10.84 2.69
CA VAL A 32 2.34 11.09 1.61
C VAL A 32 2.65 12.44 0.97
N PHE A 33 2.69 12.49 -0.35
CA PHE A 33 2.96 13.71 -1.11
C PHE A 33 1.67 14.32 -1.68
N ASN A 34 1.58 15.65 -1.65
CA ASN A 34 0.52 16.39 -2.34
C ASN A 34 1.07 16.97 -3.65
N CYS A 35 0.77 16.30 -4.75
CA CYS A 35 1.28 16.65 -6.07
C CYS A 35 0.44 17.77 -6.70
N PHE A 36 1.09 18.69 -7.42
CA PHE A 36 0.38 19.75 -8.14
C PHE A 36 -0.57 19.20 -9.23
N VAL A 37 -0.20 18.07 -9.84
CA VAL A 37 -1.00 17.38 -10.87
C VAL A 37 -1.14 15.91 -10.51
N ASN A 38 -2.27 15.30 -10.90
CA ASN A 38 -2.48 13.86 -10.76
C ASN A 38 -1.44 13.11 -11.63
N PRO A 39 -0.65 12.19 -11.07
CA PRO A 39 0.36 11.46 -11.86
C PRO A 39 -0.24 10.63 -13.00
N CYS A 40 -1.46 10.12 -12.85
CA CYS A 40 -2.17 9.39 -13.91
C CYS A 40 -2.67 10.29 -15.05
N SER A 41 -2.75 11.61 -14.88
CA SER A 41 -3.15 12.51 -15.98
C SER A 41 -1.97 12.96 -16.84
N VAL A 42 -0.73 12.73 -16.39
CA VAL A 42 0.50 13.17 -17.08
C VAL A 42 1.40 12.00 -17.50
N SER A 43 1.05 10.77 -17.11
CA SER A 43 1.76 9.55 -17.48
C SER A 43 0.88 8.68 -18.39
N GLN A 44 1.51 7.83 -19.20
CA GLN A 44 0.81 6.93 -20.11
C GLN A 44 1.47 5.55 -20.16
N CYS A 45 0.65 4.51 -20.33
CA CYS A 45 1.06 3.12 -20.54
C CYS A 45 0.36 2.59 -21.79
N SER A 46 1.11 2.03 -22.74
CA SER A 46 0.56 1.53 -24.00
C SER A 46 0.02 0.10 -23.91
N TYR A 47 0.02 -0.50 -22.71
CA TYR A 47 -0.47 -1.86 -22.51
C TYR A 47 -1.99 -1.91 -22.67
N PRO A 48 -2.55 -2.79 -23.53
CA PRO A 48 -3.98 -2.89 -23.75
C PRO A 48 -4.75 -3.21 -22.46
N GLY A 49 -5.86 -2.51 -22.19
CA GLY A 49 -6.67 -2.74 -21.00
C GLY A 49 -6.04 -2.25 -19.69
N SER A 50 -4.88 -1.60 -19.74
CA SER A 50 -4.26 -1.04 -18.55
C SER A 50 -5.09 0.10 -17.94
N HIS A 51 -5.08 0.18 -16.61
CA HIS A 51 -5.65 1.29 -15.86
C HIS A 51 -4.62 1.84 -14.88
N CYS A 52 -4.68 3.16 -14.65
CA CYS A 52 -3.74 3.85 -13.78
C CYS A 52 -4.36 4.10 -12.41
N ILE A 53 -3.53 3.93 -11.37
CA ILE A 53 -3.81 4.30 -9.99
C ILE A 53 -2.73 5.30 -9.55
N ALA A 54 -3.17 6.45 -9.04
CA ALA A 54 -2.28 7.45 -8.49
C ALA A 54 -1.80 6.98 -7.11
N ASP A 55 -0.49 6.82 -6.96
CA ASP A 55 0.15 6.46 -5.70
C ASP A 55 0.96 7.65 -5.19
N TYR A 56 0.51 8.19 -4.06
CA TYR A 56 1.10 9.35 -3.39
C TYR A 56 2.08 8.95 -2.27
N CYS A 57 2.31 7.65 -2.06
CA CYS A 57 3.26 7.15 -1.07
C CYS A 57 4.69 7.35 -1.57
N GLY A 58 5.48 8.14 -0.84
CA GLY A 58 6.90 8.37 -1.16
C GLY A 58 7.16 9.19 -2.44
N GLY A 59 6.12 9.70 -3.11
CA GLY A 59 6.25 10.52 -4.31
C GLY A 59 4.94 10.65 -5.09
N CYS A 60 5.03 11.17 -6.30
CA CYS A 60 3.91 11.34 -7.25
C CYS A 60 3.98 10.24 -8.32
N ASN A 61 3.49 9.04 -8.01
CA ASN A 61 3.70 7.87 -8.85
C ASN A 61 2.44 7.49 -9.63
N ALA A 62 2.60 7.22 -10.92
CA ALA A 62 1.58 6.60 -11.75
C ALA A 62 1.81 5.09 -11.77
N VAL A 63 0.92 4.31 -11.17
CA VAL A 63 1.04 2.86 -11.10
C VAL A 63 0.02 2.22 -12.02
N TRP A 64 0.50 1.39 -12.94
CA TRP A 64 -0.32 0.78 -13.97
C TRP A 64 -0.67 -0.67 -13.63
N TYR A 65 -1.89 -1.07 -13.95
CA TYR A 65 -2.42 -2.39 -13.67
C TYR A 65 -3.18 -2.95 -14.86
N ASP A 66 -3.14 -4.27 -15.03
CA ASP A 66 -4.07 -5.05 -15.84
C ASP A 66 -4.90 -5.92 -14.90
N GLY A 67 -6.17 -5.58 -14.71
CA GLY A 67 -7.02 -6.14 -13.65
C GLY A 67 -6.43 -5.93 -12.25
N HIS A 68 -5.94 -6.99 -11.61
CA HIS A 68 -5.29 -6.92 -10.29
C HIS A 68 -3.76 -7.02 -10.35
N THR A 69 -3.19 -7.15 -11.55
CA THR A 69 -1.76 -7.36 -11.75
C THR A 69 -1.07 -6.03 -12.04
N LYS A 70 -0.08 -5.67 -11.21
CA LYS A 70 0.75 -4.48 -11.44
C LYS A 70 1.63 -4.70 -12.68
N LEU A 71 1.58 -3.77 -13.62
CA LEU A 71 2.43 -3.74 -14.80
C LEU A 71 3.82 -3.17 -14.47
N SER A 72 4.85 -3.77 -15.06
CA SER A 72 6.21 -3.26 -15.05
C SER A 72 6.40 -2.14 -16.08
N ALA A 73 7.46 -1.35 -15.92
CA ALA A 73 7.79 -0.29 -16.87
C ALA A 73 8.00 -0.83 -18.29
N GLN A 74 8.58 -2.03 -18.40
CA GLN A 74 8.81 -2.73 -19.65
C GLN A 74 7.49 -3.04 -20.35
N GLN A 75 6.52 -3.61 -19.63
CA GLN A 75 5.18 -3.89 -20.17
C GLN A 75 4.46 -2.62 -20.65
N CYS A 76 4.68 -1.48 -19.99
CA CYS A 76 4.14 -0.20 -20.43
C CYS A 76 4.89 0.42 -21.63
N SER A 77 6.13 -0.01 -21.88
CA SER A 77 6.96 0.44 -23.00
C SER A 77 6.83 -0.43 -24.25
N THR A 78 6.51 -1.72 -24.08
CA THR A 78 6.28 -2.66 -25.17
C THR A 78 4.79 -2.76 -25.40
N ALA A 79 4.27 -2.03 -26.40
CA ALA A 79 2.96 -2.36 -26.96
C ALA A 79 3.02 -3.83 -27.41
N THR A 80 2.38 -4.72 -26.65
CA THR A 80 2.34 -6.14 -26.99
C THR A 80 1.44 -6.24 -28.22
N THR A 81 2.06 -6.36 -29.39
CA THR A 81 1.39 -6.62 -30.67
C THR A 81 1.15 -8.11 -30.82
#